data_AF-A0A426YCC7-F1
#
_entry.id   AF-A0A426YCC7-F1
#
_cell.length_a   1.000
_cell.length_b   1.000
_cell.length_c   1.000
_cell.angle_alpha   90.00
_cell.angle_beta   90.00
_cell.angle_gamma   90.00
#
_symmetry.space_group_name_H-M   'P 1'
#
loop_
_entity.id
_entity.type
_entity.pdbx_description
1 polymer ?
#
loop_
_entity_poly.entity_id
_entity_poly.type
_entity_poly.pdbx_seq_one_letter_code
_entity_poly.pdbx_strand_id
1 'polypeptide(L)' 'VFSIREAAANNLKRLAEEFGPEWAMHNIVPQVVEQTVRPCLVELSEDPDVDVRYFASQAIQTCDSVMMSS' A
#
# COMPACT_ATOMS: atom_id res chain seq x y z
N VAL A 1 7.02 -0.93 21.30
CA VAL A 1 6.09 -0.71 20.16
C VAL A 1 6.70 -1.15 18.83
N PHE A 2 7.97 -0.81 18.54
CA PHE A 2 8.69 -1.31 17.33
C PHE A 2 8.66 -2.84 17.18
N SER A 3 8.88 -3.58 18.27
CA SER A 3 8.90 -5.05 18.25
C SER A 3 7.57 -5.70 17.85
N ILE A 4 6.43 -5.04 18.10
CA ILE A 4 5.11 -5.55 17.69
C ILE A 4 4.91 -5.33 16.19
N ARG A 5 5.30 -4.16 15.67
CA ARG A 5 5.24 -3.87 14.23
C ARG A 5 6.15 -4.81 13.43
N GLU A 6 7.36 -5.04 13.94
CA GLU A 6 8.32 -5.97 13.33
C GLU A 6 7.78 -7.42 13.35
N ALA A 7 7.20 -7.87 14.46
CA ALA A 7 6.57 -9.19 14.53
C ALA A 7 5.40 -9.34 13.56
N ALA A 8 4.54 -8.31 13.43
CA ALA A 8 3.44 -8.30 12.48
C ALA A 8 3.94 -8.36 11.02
N ALA A 9 4.96 -7.57 10.67
CA ALA A 9 5.58 -7.58 9.35
C ALA A 9 6.19 -8.96 9.02
N ASN A 10 6.87 -9.58 9.99
CA ASN A 10 7.42 -10.93 9.83
C ASN A 10 6.33 -11.99 9.62
N ASN A 11 5.17 -11.87 10.28
CA ASN A 11 4.05 -12.78 10.06
C ASN A 11 3.44 -12.61 8.66
N LEU A 12 3.25 -11.37 8.20
CA LEU A 12 2.78 -11.11 6.83
C LEU A 12 3.74 -11.67 5.78
N LYS A 13 5.05 -11.51 6.00
CA LYS A 13 6.08 -12.09 5.14
C LYS A 13 5.97 -13.62 5.06
N ARG A 14 5.85 -14.30 6.21
CA ARG A 14 5.70 -15.77 6.25
C ARG A 14 4.43 -16.24 5.53
N LEU A 15 3.32 -15.53 5.72
CA LEU A 15 2.07 -15.85 5.01
C LEU A 15 2.24 -15.70 3.48
N ALA A 16 2.89 -14.63 3.03
CA ALA A 16 3.19 -14.45 1.61
C ALA A 16 4.12 -15.55 1.06
N GLU A 17 5.08 -16.04 1.85
CA GLU A 17 5.96 -17.15 1.47
C GLU A 17 5.23 -18.50 1.42
N GLU A 18 4.28 -18.75 2.33
CA GLU A 18 3.51 -20.00 2.37
C GLU A 18 2.44 -20.09 1.27
N PHE A 19 1.69 -19.01 1.04
CA PHE A 19 0.59 -18.99 0.07
C PHE A 19 1.02 -18.49 -1.32
N GLY A 20 2.24 -17.95 -1.43
CA GLY A 20 2.82 -17.49 -2.68
C GLY A 20 2.48 -16.05 -3.06
N PRO A 21 3.16 -15.52 -4.10
CA PRO A 21 3.08 -14.11 -4.49
C PRO A 21 1.71 -13.72 -5.02
N GLU A 22 1.04 -14.60 -5.76
CA GLU A 22 -0.32 -14.35 -6.28
C GLU A 22 -1.33 -14.16 -5.15
N TRP A 23 -1.30 -15.02 -4.13
CA TRP A 23 -2.16 -14.87 -2.97
C TRP A 23 -1.90 -13.56 -2.23
N ALA A 24 -0.63 -13.20 -2.05
CA ALA A 24 -0.24 -11.96 -1.39
C ALA A 24 -0.72 -10.72 -2.17
N MET A 25 -0.61 -10.74 -3.51
CA MET A 25 -1.10 -9.67 -4.39
C MET A 25 -2.61 -9.47 -4.31
N HIS A 26 -3.38 -10.53 -4.06
CA HIS A 26 -4.84 -10.43 -3.95
C HIS A 26 -5.33 -10.16 -2.51
N ASN A 27 -4.63 -10.63 -1.48
CA ASN A 27 -5.13 -10.61 -0.10
C ASN A 27 -4.41 -9.63 0.83
N ILE A 28 -3.10 -9.42 0.63
CA ILE A 28 -2.29 -8.56 1.51
C ILE A 28 -2.10 -7.18 0.88
N VAL A 29 -1.63 -7.14 -0.36
CA VAL A 29 -1.25 -5.90 -1.04
C VAL A 29 -2.39 -4.88 -1.11
N PRO A 30 -3.64 -5.25 -1.50
CA PRO A 30 -4.73 -4.28 -1.60
C PRO A 30 -5.06 -3.65 -0.25
N GLN A 31 -5.05 -4.45 0.83
CA GLN A 31 -5.32 -3.94 2.18
C GLN A 31 -4.23 -2.98 2.66
N VAL A 32 -2.96 -3.32 2.45
CA VAL A 32 -1.83 -2.47 2.86
C VAL A 32 -1.84 -1.15 2.07
N VAL A 33 -2.11 -1.23 0.76
CA VAL A 33 -2.22 -0.05 -0.09
C VAL A 33 -3.35 0.86 0.38
N GLU A 34 -4.56 0.34 0.61
CA GLU A 34 -5.71 1.15 1.03
C GLU A 34 -5.54 1.75 2.42
N GLN A 35 -5.05 0.97 3.38
CA GLN A 35 -5.04 1.38 4.79
C GLN A 35 -3.80 2.20 5.17
N THR A 36 -2.69 2.02 4.45
CA THR A 36 -1.41 2.63 4.83
C THR A 36 -0.87 3.55 3.76
N VAL A 37 -0.87 3.13 2.49
CA VAL A 37 -0.24 3.91 1.41
C VAL A 37 -1.15 5.06 0.96
N ARG A 38 -2.45 4.79 0.74
CA ARG A 38 -3.41 5.77 0.23
C ARG A 38 -3.55 7.00 1.16
N PRO A 39 -3.67 6.87 2.49
CA PRO A 39 -3.73 8.05 3.37
C PRO A 39 -2.49 8.93 3.26
N CYS A 40 -1.30 8.34 3.19
CA CYS A 40 -0.05 9.09 3.01
C CYS A 40 -0.01 9.81 1.66
N LEU A 41 -0.47 9.16 0.58
CA LEU A 41 -0.52 9.79 -0.73
C LEU A 41 -1.55 10.94 -0.78
N VAL A 42 -2.67 10.83 -0.07
CA VAL A 42 -3.66 11.91 0.03
C VAL A 42 -3.04 13.13 0.72
N GLU A 43 -2.30 12.92 1.81
CA GLU A 43 -1.57 14.01 2.47
C GLU A 43 -0.53 14.66 1.54
N LEU A 44 0.24 13.84 0.81
CA LEU A 44 1.22 14.33 -0.19
C LEU A 44 0.56 15.03 -1.39
N SER A 45 -0.73 14.77 -1.66
CA SER A 45 -1.46 15.44 -2.74
C SER A 45 -1.78 16.90 -2.43
N GLU A 46 -1.64 17.31 -1.17
CA GLU A 46 -1.79 18.70 -0.70
C GLU A 46 -0.44 19.44 -0.55
N ASP A 47 0.67 18.79 -0.89
CA ASP A 47 2.02 19.35 -0.73
C ASP A 47 2.22 20.66 -1.54
N PRO A 48 2.89 21.70 -1.01
CA PRO A 48 3.15 22.93 -1.77
C PRO A 48 3.97 22.72 -3.05
N ASP A 49 4.77 21.66 -3.13
CA ASP A 49 5.55 21.32 -4.31
C ASP A 49 4.67 20.68 -5.40
N VAL A 50 4.71 21.26 -6.61
CA VAL A 50 3.86 20.82 -7.72
C VAL A 50 4.17 19.41 -8.20
N ASP A 51 5.44 19.02 -8.17
CA ASP A 51 5.87 17.70 -8.63
C ASP A 51 5.42 16.65 -7.62
N VAL A 52 5.57 16.93 -6.31
CA VAL A 52 5.09 16.04 -5.24
C VAL A 52 3.59 15.77 -5.38
N ARG A 53 2.77 16.81 -5.56
CA ARG A 53 1.32 16.62 -5.77
C ARG A 53 1.01 15.82 -7.03
N TYR A 54 1.73 16.09 -8.12
CA TYR A 54 1.53 15.39 -9.40
C TYR A 54 1.79 13.90 -9.25
N PHE A 55 2.94 13.53 -8.68
CA PHE A 55 3.29 12.12 -8.47
C PHE A 55 2.38 11.44 -7.44
N ALA A 56 1.98 12.14 -6.36
CA ALA A 56 1.04 11.62 -5.39
C ALA A 56 -0.34 11.33 -6.03
N SER A 57 -0.86 12.27 -6.82
CA SER A 57 -2.14 12.11 -7.52
C SER A 57 -2.12 10.96 -8.53
N GLN A 58 -1.01 10.82 -9.28
CA GLN A 58 -0.83 9.71 -10.22
C GLN A 58 -0.76 8.35 -9.50
N ALA A 59 -0.10 8.30 -8.33
CA ALA A 59 -0.02 7.10 -7.52
C ALA A 59 -1.40 6.70 -6.94
N ILE A 60 -2.21 7.66 -6.49
CA ILE A 60 -3.59 7.41 -6.02
C ILE A 60 -4.44 6.79 -7.13
N GLN A 61 -4.41 7.35 -8.33
CA GLN A 61 -5.15 6.82 -9.49
C GLN A 61 -4.72 5.39 -9.85
N THR A 62 -3.42 5.09 -9.70
CA THR A 62 -2.89 3.74 -9.93
C THR A 62 -3.44 2.75 -8.89
N CYS A 63 -3.52 3.16 -7.62
CA CYS A 63 -4.10 2.34 -6.55
C CYS A 63 -5.57 2.03 -6.82
N ASP A 64 -6.35 3.04 -7.23
CA ASP A 64 -7.78 2.87 -7.56
C ASP A 64 -7.97 1.92 -8.75
N SER A 65 -7.10 2.00 -9.77
CA SER A 65 -7.14 1.12 -10.95
C SER A 65 -6.85 -0.35 -10.60
N VAL A 66 -5.86 -0.60 -9.73
CA VAL A 66 -5.54 -1.96 -9.24
C VAL A 66 -6.72 -2.54 -8.44
N MET A 67 -7.45 -1.70 -7.69
CA MET A 67 -8.61 -2.15 -6.90
C MET A 67 -9.88 -2.35 -7.73
N MET A 68 -10.04 -1.66 -8.87
CA MET A 68 -11.20 -1.79 -9.76
C MET A 68 -11.09 -2.93 -10.78
N SER A 69 -9.92 -3.54 -10.94
CA SER A 69 -9.67 -4.62 -11.90
C SER A 69 -9.72 -6.03 -11.32
N SER A 70 -10.21 -6.18 -10.07
CA SER A 70 -10.49 -7.46 -9.40
C SER A 70 -11.94 -7.92 -9.55
#